data_AF-A0A9R0JN25-F1
#
_entry.id   AF-A0A9R0JN25-F1
#
_cell.length_a   1.000
_cell.length_b   1.000
_cell.length_c   1.000
_cell.angle_alpha   90.00
_cell.angle_beta   90.00
_cell.angle_gamma   90.00
#
_symmetry.space_group_name_H-M   'P 1'
#
loop_
_entity.id
_entity.type
_entity.pdbx_description
1 polymer ?
#
loop_
_entity_poly.entity_id
_entity_poly.type
_entity_poly.pdbx_seq_one_letter_code
_entity_poly.pdbx_strand_id
1 'polypeptide(L)'
;MNCWFWAPVFHSRDLDLTEKLGYSSAVALLGFGLIVAIFRVFEIKQEASRVMVSAPLIAFVTTHILFLNFYALDYGLNMKVCLTMGLAQFLLWAIWGRVSQHPSRWKLWVVVIGGALSTLLVIYDFPPYWELVDALAVWHAITIPLSYLWWSFIKDDAEFRTLTLLKKAK
;
A
#
# COMPACT_ATOMS: atom_id res chain seq x y z
N MET A 1 2.22 1.59 10.16
CA MET A 1 2.88 1.02 11.36
C MET A 1 2.24 -0.29 11.80
N ASN A 2 0.91 -0.38 11.99
CA ASN A 2 0.28 -1.61 12.49
C ASN A 2 0.49 -2.88 11.62
N CYS A 3 0.43 -2.77 10.28
CA CYS A 3 0.66 -3.93 9.38
C CYS A 3 2.02 -4.60 9.57
N TRP A 4 3.08 -3.80 9.64
CA TRP A 4 4.45 -4.28 9.82
C TRP A 4 4.76 -4.72 11.26
N PHE A 5 3.93 -4.30 12.23
CA PHE A 5 4.05 -4.75 13.62
C PHE A 5 3.33 -6.08 13.86
N TRP A 6 2.13 -6.25 13.31
CA TRP A 6 1.37 -7.49 13.48
C TRP A 6 1.89 -8.65 12.63
N ALA A 7 2.55 -8.37 11.50
CA ALA A 7 3.11 -9.42 10.65
C ALA A 7 4.14 -10.30 11.40
N PRO A 8 5.19 -9.76 12.07
CA PRO A 8 6.08 -10.59 12.90
C PRO A 8 5.37 -11.27 14.07
N VAL A 9 4.40 -10.60 14.71
CA VAL A 9 3.66 -11.16 15.85
C VAL A 9 2.87 -12.39 15.43
N PHE A 10 2.14 -12.32 14.32
CA PHE A 10 1.42 -13.44 13.73
C PHE A 10 2.37 -14.59 13.34
N HIS A 11 3.45 -14.29 12.61
CA HIS A 11 4.41 -15.32 12.20
C HIS A 11 5.21 -15.93 13.36
N SER A 12 5.23 -15.27 14.53
CA SER A 12 5.84 -15.83 15.74
C SER A 12 4.90 -16.70 16.58
N ARG A 13 3.59 -16.45 16.51
CA ARG A 13 2.55 -17.18 17.23
C ARG A 13 1.23 -17.07 16.49
N ASP A 14 0.84 -18.17 15.86
CA ASP A 14 -0.39 -18.26 15.10
C ASP A 14 -1.61 -18.35 16.03
N LEU A 15 -2.20 -17.21 16.35
CA LEU A 15 -3.45 -17.09 17.09
C LEU A 15 -4.51 -16.43 16.20
N ASP A 16 -5.76 -16.90 16.26
CA ASP A 16 -6.90 -16.34 15.51
C ASP A 16 -7.00 -14.81 15.59
N LEU A 17 -6.72 -14.23 16.77
CA LEU A 17 -6.76 -12.79 16.97
C LEU A 17 -5.63 -12.07 16.22
N THR A 18 -4.39 -12.57 16.32
CA THR A 18 -3.23 -11.95 15.68
C THR A 18 -3.29 -12.09 14.17
N GLU A 19 -3.84 -13.19 13.68
CA GLU A 19 -4.09 -13.42 12.26
C GLU A 19 -5.08 -12.40 11.69
N LYS A 20 -6.26 -12.29 12.31
CA LYS A 20 -7.28 -11.32 11.91
C LYS A 20 -6.77 -9.89 11.96
N LEU A 21 -5.98 -9.53 12.98
CA LEU A 21 -5.36 -8.20 13.09
C LEU A 21 -4.33 -7.96 11.97
N GLY A 22 -3.54 -8.97 11.61
CA GLY A 22 -2.60 -8.93 10.49
C GLY A 22 -3.31 -8.58 9.18
N TYR A 23 -4.29 -9.38 8.78
CA TYR A 23 -5.07 -9.13 7.56
C TYR A 23 -5.82 -7.80 7.58
N SER A 24 -6.49 -7.48 8.69
CA SER A 24 -7.25 -6.23 8.82
C SER A 24 -6.35 -5.01 8.65
N SER A 25 -5.14 -5.06 9.21
CA SER A 25 -4.18 -3.97 9.13
C SER A 25 -3.56 -3.82 7.73
N ALA A 26 -3.39 -4.92 6.99
CA ALA A 26 -2.97 -4.88 5.59
C ALA A 26 -4.05 -4.25 4.69
N VAL A 27 -5.31 -4.66 4.84
CA VAL A 27 -6.46 -4.09 4.12
C VAL A 27 -6.59 -2.59 4.41
N ALA A 28 -6.48 -2.20 5.68
CA ALA A 28 -6.54 -0.79 6.08
C ALA A 28 -5.40 0.04 5.46
N LEU A 29 -4.18 -0.49 5.43
CA LEU A 29 -3.02 0.19 4.85
C LEU A 29 -3.18 0.40 3.33
N LEU A 30 -3.60 -0.64 2.60
CA LEU A 30 -3.85 -0.56 1.16
C LEU A 30 -5.00 0.41 0.84
N GLY A 31 -6.10 0.32 1.60
CA GLY A 31 -7.24 1.22 1.45
C GLY A 31 -6.88 2.69 1.66
N PHE A 32 -6.18 3.00 2.76
CA PHE A 32 -5.71 4.36 3.03
C PHE A 32 -4.72 4.85 1.97
N GLY A 33 -3.77 3.99 1.58
CA GLY A 33 -2.80 4.32 0.55
C GLY A 33 -3.46 4.59 -0.82
N LEU A 34 -4.57 3.92 -1.15
CA LEU A 34 -5.32 4.15 -2.38
C LEU A 34 -5.98 5.52 -2.38
N ILE A 35 -6.58 5.92 -1.26
CA ILE A 35 -7.12 7.28 -1.08
C ILE A 35 -6.04 8.34 -1.31
N VAL A 36 -4.87 8.16 -0.68
CA VAL A 36 -3.73 9.09 -0.83
C VAL A 36 -3.26 9.15 -2.28
N ALA A 37 -3.17 8.01 -2.96
CA ALA A 37 -2.78 7.97 -4.37
C ALA A 37 -3.76 8.77 -5.24
N ILE A 38 -5.07 8.54 -5.08
CA ILE A 38 -6.11 9.29 -5.82
C ILE A 38 -5.98 10.80 -5.55
N PHE A 39 -5.88 11.20 -4.29
CA PHE A 39 -5.74 12.62 -3.94
C PHE A 39 -4.51 13.26 -4.56
N ARG A 40 -3.40 12.53 -4.58
CA ARG A 40 -2.14 13.04 -5.12
C ARG A 40 -2.16 13.11 -6.65
N VAL A 41 -2.70 12.10 -7.32
CA VAL A 41 -2.74 11.99 -8.79
C VAL A 41 -3.66 13.04 -9.41
N PHE A 42 -4.87 13.20 -8.85
CA PHE A 42 -5.87 14.12 -9.37
C PHE A 42 -5.79 15.52 -8.76
N GLU A 43 -4.78 15.77 -7.90
CA GLU A 43 -4.58 17.03 -7.18
C GLU A 43 -5.85 17.58 -6.52
N ILE A 44 -6.60 16.71 -5.84
CA ILE A 44 -7.89 17.07 -5.22
C ILE A 44 -7.64 18.01 -4.03
N LYS A 45 -8.02 19.29 -4.19
CA LYS A 45 -7.87 20.33 -3.18
C LYS A 45 -9.15 20.61 -2.39
N GLN A 46 -10.31 20.43 -3.01
CA GLN A 46 -11.60 20.75 -2.39
C GLN A 46 -11.98 19.67 -1.37
N GLU A 47 -12.32 20.10 -0.15
CA GLU A 47 -12.62 19.18 0.95
C GLU A 47 -13.86 18.32 0.68
N ALA A 48 -14.90 18.89 0.05
CA ALA A 48 -16.08 18.13 -0.33
C ALA A 48 -15.74 16.96 -1.27
N SER A 49 -14.92 17.21 -2.31
CA SER A 49 -14.47 16.17 -3.24
C SER A 49 -13.61 15.10 -2.55
N ARG A 50 -12.79 15.49 -1.57
CA ARG A 50 -12.02 14.54 -0.76
C ARG A 50 -12.94 13.62 0.02
N VAL A 51 -13.97 14.16 0.66
CA VAL A 51 -14.95 13.35 1.40
C VAL A 51 -15.72 12.42 0.45
N MET A 52 -16.17 12.93 -0.70
CA MET A 52 -16.90 12.13 -1.69
C MET A 52 -16.11 10.94 -2.22
N VAL A 53 -14.78 11.08 -2.36
CA VAL A 53 -13.90 9.98 -2.79
C VAL A 53 -13.54 9.05 -1.64
N SER A 54 -13.19 9.59 -0.46
CA SER A 54 -12.76 8.80 0.69
C SER A 54 -13.88 7.98 1.31
N ALA A 55 -15.08 8.54 1.45
CA ALA A 55 -16.19 7.90 2.14
C ALA A 55 -16.55 6.50 1.59
N PRO A 56 -16.75 6.30 0.27
CA PRO A 56 -17.05 4.97 -0.26
C PRO A 56 -15.89 3.98 -0.08
N LEU A 57 -14.64 4.44 -0.21
CA LEU A 57 -13.47 3.59 -0.01
C LEU A 57 -13.31 3.17 1.46
N ILE A 58 -13.53 4.09 2.41
CA ILE A 58 -13.52 3.79 3.84
C ILE A 58 -14.66 2.82 4.18
N ALA A 59 -15.86 3.05 3.64
CA ALA A 59 -17.00 2.16 3.86
C ALA A 59 -16.71 0.74 3.36
N PHE A 60 -16.16 0.62 2.15
CA PHE A 60 -15.75 -0.67 1.59
C PHE A 60 -14.69 -1.38 2.46
N VAL A 61 -13.59 -0.69 2.78
CA VAL A 61 -12.49 -1.21 3.61
C VAL A 61 -13.01 -1.67 4.97
N THR A 62 -13.84 -0.85 5.62
CA THR A 62 -14.43 -1.16 6.93
C THR A 62 -15.31 -2.38 6.83
N THR A 63 -16.18 -2.45 5.82
CA THR A 63 -17.08 -3.60 5.62
C THR A 63 -16.31 -4.89 5.38
N HIS A 64 -15.25 -4.83 4.58
CA HIS A 64 -14.39 -5.99 4.32
C HIS A 64 -13.64 -6.43 5.59
N ILE A 65 -13.11 -5.51 6.38
CA ILE A 65 -12.48 -5.83 7.68
C ILE A 65 -13.50 -6.49 8.63
N LEU A 66 -14.71 -5.95 8.72
CA LEU A 66 -15.77 -6.54 9.55
C LEU A 66 -16.13 -7.96 9.09
N PHE A 67 -16.21 -8.19 7.77
CA PHE A 67 -16.43 -9.51 7.20
C PHE A 67 -15.34 -10.51 7.62
N LEU A 68 -14.07 -10.14 7.52
CA LEU A 68 -12.94 -11.01 7.90
C LEU A 68 -12.92 -11.33 9.41
N ASN A 69 -13.38 -10.40 10.25
CA ASN A 69 -13.34 -10.58 11.70
C ASN A 69 -14.55 -11.34 12.25
N PHE A 70 -15.75 -11.03 11.76
CA PHE A 70 -17.02 -11.46 12.36
C PHE A 70 -17.79 -12.50 11.55
N TYR A 71 -17.50 -12.67 10.26
CA TYR A 71 -18.23 -13.61 9.40
C TYR A 71 -17.35 -14.77 8.97
N ALA A 72 -16.37 -14.52 8.10
CA ALA A 72 -15.47 -15.53 7.58
C ALA A 72 -14.13 -14.93 7.22
N LEU A 73 -13.05 -15.51 7.75
CA LEU A 73 -11.70 -15.20 7.30
C LEU A 73 -11.43 -15.95 5.98
N ASP A 74 -11.97 -15.43 4.88
CA ASP A 74 -11.75 -15.97 3.54
C ASP A 74 -10.46 -15.41 2.94
N TYR A 75 -9.40 -16.21 2.97
CA TYR A 75 -8.09 -15.84 2.42
C TYR A 75 -8.14 -15.54 0.91
N GLY A 76 -8.93 -16.30 0.15
CA GLY A 76 -9.03 -16.14 -1.29
C GLY A 76 -9.70 -14.81 -1.67
N LEU A 77 -10.76 -14.44 -0.95
CA LEU A 77 -11.39 -13.14 -1.11
C LEU A 77 -10.46 -12.01 -0.66
N ASN A 78 -9.84 -12.14 0.51
CA ASN A 78 -8.91 -11.13 1.03
C ASN A 78 -7.74 -10.89 0.07
N MET A 79 -7.17 -11.95 -0.51
CA MET A 79 -6.10 -11.86 -1.51
C MET A 79 -6.57 -11.07 -2.74
N LYS A 80 -7.75 -11.37 -3.28
CA LYS A 80 -8.32 -10.63 -4.44
C LYS A 80 -8.52 -9.15 -4.12
N VAL A 81 -9.06 -8.83 -2.95
CA VAL A 81 -9.30 -7.44 -2.51
C VAL A 81 -7.98 -6.69 -2.35
N CYS A 82 -7.00 -7.28 -1.67
CA CYS A 82 -5.66 -6.70 -1.49
C CYS A 82 -4.95 -6.47 -2.83
N LEU A 83 -4.93 -7.48 -3.71
CA LEU A 83 -4.31 -7.39 -5.03
C LEU A 83 -4.97 -6.31 -5.90
N THR A 84 -6.30 -6.21 -5.87
CA THR A 84 -7.03 -5.20 -6.65
C THR A 84 -6.67 -3.79 -6.19
N MET A 85 -6.66 -3.54 -4.87
CA MET A 85 -6.26 -2.24 -4.33
C MET A 85 -4.78 -1.92 -4.63
N GLY A 86 -3.88 -2.89 -4.46
CA GLY A 86 -2.45 -2.72 -4.73
C GLY A 86 -2.16 -2.41 -6.21
N LEU A 87 -2.78 -3.15 -7.13
CA LEU A 87 -2.64 -2.89 -8.57
C LEU A 87 -3.20 -1.51 -8.95
N ALA A 88 -4.35 -1.12 -8.41
CA ALA A 88 -4.91 0.22 -8.62
C ALA A 88 -3.94 1.31 -8.14
N GLN A 89 -3.30 1.13 -6.98
CA GLN A 89 -2.27 2.05 -6.48
C GLN A 89 -1.06 2.12 -7.41
N PHE A 90 -0.52 0.98 -7.85
CA PHE A 90 0.63 0.97 -8.76
C PHE A 90 0.32 1.66 -10.09
N LEU A 91 -0.88 1.45 -10.64
CA LEU A 91 -1.32 2.11 -11.87
C LEU A 91 -1.43 3.63 -11.68
N LEU A 92 -2.07 4.10 -10.61
CA LEU A 92 -2.17 5.52 -10.30
C LEU A 92 -0.79 6.16 -10.16
N TRP A 93 0.11 5.54 -9.39
CA TRP A 93 1.46 6.05 -9.20
C TRP A 93 2.30 5.99 -10.47
N ALA A 94 2.14 4.98 -11.32
CA ALA A 94 2.81 4.92 -12.62
C ALA A 94 2.34 6.06 -13.55
N ILE A 95 1.03 6.32 -13.61
CA ILE A 95 0.45 7.42 -14.37
C ILE A 95 1.00 8.75 -13.86
N TRP A 96 0.98 8.97 -12.54
CA TRP A 96 1.52 10.18 -11.95
C TRP A 96 3.02 10.31 -12.21
N GLY A 97 3.82 9.25 -12.04
CA GLY A 97 5.26 9.27 -12.29
C GLY A 97 5.63 9.53 -13.75
N ARG A 98 4.76 9.16 -14.68
CA ARG A 98 4.91 9.44 -16.12
C ARG A 98 4.60 10.91 -16.45
N VAL A 99 3.49 11.43 -15.93
CA VAL A 99 3.01 12.79 -16.24
C VAL A 99 3.75 13.85 -15.43
N SER A 100 4.15 13.52 -14.20
CA SER A 100 4.83 14.42 -13.28
C SER A 100 6.27 14.71 -13.72
N GLN A 101 6.66 15.98 -13.66
CA GLN A 101 8.04 16.43 -13.82
C GLN A 101 8.78 16.50 -12.47
N HIS A 102 8.31 15.77 -11.45
CA HIS A 102 8.92 15.79 -10.13
C HIS A 102 10.37 15.24 -10.16
N PRO A 103 11.35 15.94 -9.56
CA PRO A 103 12.76 15.55 -9.61
C PRO A 103 13.02 14.15 -9.01
N SER A 104 12.28 13.79 -7.95
CA SER A 104 12.42 12.49 -7.28
C SER A 104 11.56 11.36 -7.87
N ARG A 105 11.03 11.51 -9.10
CA ARG A 105 10.19 10.47 -9.74
C ARG A 105 10.90 9.12 -9.96
N TRP A 106 12.23 9.11 -9.99
CA TRP A 106 12.99 7.86 -10.11
C TRP A 106 12.77 6.94 -8.88
N LYS A 107 12.67 7.52 -7.68
CA LYS A 107 12.37 6.79 -6.43
C LYS A 107 11.02 6.11 -6.53
N LEU A 108 10.04 6.85 -7.04
CA LEU A 108 8.70 6.35 -7.30
C LEU A 108 8.70 5.17 -8.28
N TRP A 109 9.41 5.30 -9.41
CA TRP A 109 9.50 4.22 -10.40
C TRP A 109 10.11 2.94 -9.82
N VAL A 110 11.16 3.07 -9.00
CA VAL A 110 11.75 1.91 -8.29
C VAL A 110 10.73 1.29 -7.34
N VAL A 111 9.94 2.08 -6.60
CA VAL A 111 8.89 1.57 -5.71
C VAL A 111 7.76 0.89 -6.48
N VAL A 112 7.30 1.47 -7.59
CA VAL A 112 6.22 0.91 -8.41
C VAL A 112 6.65 -0.40 -9.07
N ILE A 113 7.82 -0.42 -9.72
CA ILE A 113 8.33 -1.62 -10.41
C ILE A 113 8.70 -2.69 -9.38
N GLY A 114 9.45 -2.33 -8.34
CA GLY A 114 9.85 -3.26 -7.29
C GLY A 114 8.64 -3.82 -6.53
N GLY A 115 7.64 -2.99 -6.26
CA GLY A 115 6.37 -3.41 -5.63
C GLY A 115 5.60 -4.38 -6.52
N ALA A 116 5.44 -4.07 -7.81
CA ALA A 116 4.76 -4.96 -8.76
C ALA A 116 5.48 -6.31 -8.91
N LEU A 117 6.81 -6.31 -9.01
CA LEU A 117 7.61 -7.54 -9.04
C LEU A 117 7.45 -8.35 -7.75
N SER A 118 7.44 -7.67 -6.59
CA SER A 118 7.21 -8.33 -5.30
C SER A 118 5.83 -8.98 -5.24
N THR A 119 4.79 -8.30 -5.74
CA THR A 119 3.45 -8.87 -5.81
C THR A 119 3.39 -10.09 -6.75
N LEU A 120 4.09 -10.07 -7.88
CA LEU A 120 4.18 -11.23 -8.77
C LEU A 120 4.87 -12.42 -8.11
N LEU A 121 5.91 -12.20 -7.30
CA LEU A 121 6.56 -13.26 -6.53
C LEU A 121 5.60 -13.92 -5.54
N VAL A 122 4.79 -13.12 -4.84
CA VAL A 122 3.77 -13.64 -3.91
C VAL A 122 2.69 -14.43 -4.63
N ILE A 123 2.27 -14.00 -5.83
CA ILE A 123 1.29 -14.75 -6.63
C ILE A 123 1.88 -16.07 -7.14
N TYR A 124 3.18 -16.10 -7.46
CA TYR A 124 3.86 -17.30 -7.94
C TYR A 124 3.99 -18.37 -6.85
N ASP A 125 4.12 -17.97 -5.58
CA ASP A 125 4.06 -18.84 -4.39
C ASP A 125 4.94 -20.09 -4.49
N PHE A 126 6.25 -19.90 -4.67
CA PHE A 126 7.19 -21.01 -4.84
C PHE A 126 7.48 -21.74 -3.52
N PRO A 127 7.71 -23.06 -3.56
CA PRO A 127 8.02 -23.85 -2.36
C PRO A 127 9.34 -23.41 -1.72
N PRO A 128 9.46 -23.42 -0.38
CA PRO A 128 10.63 -22.91 0.31
C PRO A 128 11.91 -23.62 -0.11
N TYR A 129 12.91 -22.84 -0.52
CA TYR A 129 14.25 -23.36 -0.77
C TYR A 129 14.95 -23.61 0.56
N TRP A 130 15.45 -24.84 0.75
CA TRP A 130 16.05 -25.31 1.99
C TRP A 130 15.19 -25.07 3.25
N GLU A 131 13.86 -25.09 3.11
CA GLU A 131 12.92 -24.83 4.22
C GLU A 131 13.08 -23.45 4.89
N LEU A 132 13.88 -22.54 4.29
CA LEU A 132 14.25 -21.25 4.88
C LEU A 132 13.76 -20.05 4.07
N VAL A 133 13.73 -20.15 2.73
CA VAL A 133 13.42 -19.01 1.86
C VAL A 133 12.27 -19.37 0.92
N ASP A 134 11.10 -18.82 1.18
CA ASP A 134 9.91 -18.90 0.33
C ASP A 134 9.61 -17.55 -0.35
N ALA A 135 8.56 -17.52 -1.17
CA ALA A 135 8.09 -16.30 -1.83
C ALA A 135 7.79 -15.17 -0.83
N LEU A 136 7.27 -15.52 0.35
CA LEU A 136 6.91 -14.56 1.39
C LEU A 136 8.15 -13.94 2.05
N ALA A 137 9.19 -14.72 2.34
CA ALA A 137 10.46 -14.23 2.88
C ALA A 137 11.15 -13.28 1.91
N VAL A 138 11.19 -13.62 0.62
CA VAL A 138 11.72 -12.75 -0.43
C VAL A 138 10.90 -11.46 -0.55
N TRP A 139 9.57 -11.56 -0.48
CA TRP A 139 8.69 -10.39 -0.48
C TRP A 139 9.00 -9.44 0.69
N HIS A 140 9.16 -9.96 1.91
CA HIS A 140 9.54 -9.16 3.08
C HIS A 140 10.91 -8.50 2.89
N ALA A 141 11.89 -9.24 2.38
CA ALA A 141 13.24 -8.72 2.14
C ALA A 141 13.25 -7.56 1.12
N ILE A 142 12.44 -7.64 0.06
CA ILE A 142 12.34 -6.59 -0.96
C ILE A 142 11.55 -5.38 -0.43
N THR A 143 10.48 -5.61 0.32
CA THR A 143 9.58 -4.52 0.76
C THR A 143 10.18 -3.61 1.83
N ILE A 144 11.18 -4.07 2.61
CA ILE A 144 11.91 -3.23 3.58
C ILE A 144 12.63 -2.05 2.91
N PRO A 145 13.59 -2.25 1.98
CA PRO A 145 14.27 -1.14 1.31
C PRO A 145 13.32 -0.32 0.43
N LEU A 146 12.30 -0.95 -0.17
CA LEU A 146 11.27 -0.22 -0.92
C LEU A 146 10.47 0.73 -0.02
N SER A 147 10.14 0.32 1.21
CA SER A 147 9.44 1.16 2.19
C SER A 147 10.27 2.37 2.61
N TYR A 148 11.58 2.20 2.79
CA TYR A 148 12.49 3.31 3.05
C TYR A 148 12.53 4.29 1.87
N LEU A 149 12.65 3.77 0.64
CA LEU A 149 12.68 4.58 -0.57
C LEU A 149 11.36 5.32 -0.79
N TRP A 150 10.23 4.66 -0.50
CA TRP A 150 8.90 5.23 -0.53
C TRP A 150 8.76 6.42 0.42
N TRP A 151 9.21 6.26 1.67
CA TRP A 151 9.24 7.35 2.63
C TRP A 151 10.12 8.52 2.17
N SER A 152 11.30 8.22 1.60
CA SER A 152 12.18 9.23 1.04
C SER A 152 11.50 10.01 -0.11
N PHE A 153 10.76 9.34 -0.97
CA PHE A 153 9.97 9.99 -2.03
C PHE A 153 8.86 10.89 -1.46
N ILE A 154 8.10 10.41 -0.46
CA ILE A 154 7.04 11.20 0.19
C ILE A 154 7.61 12.49 0.79
N LYS A 155 8.76 12.39 1.48
CA LYS A 155 9.44 13.55 2.05
C LYS A 155 9.77 14.58 0.96
N ASP A 156 10.41 14.13 -0.13
CA ASP A 156 10.78 15.02 -1.24
C ASP A 156 9.54 15.67 -1.88
N ASP A 157 8.45 14.92 -2.06
CA ASP A 157 7.19 15.45 -2.63
C ASP A 157 6.57 16.52 -1.71
N ALA A 158 6.60 16.30 -0.39
CA ALA A 158 6.11 17.27 0.59
C ALA A 158 6.93 18.58 0.57
N GLU A 159 8.26 18.49 0.49
CA GLU A 159 9.16 19.63 0.38
C GLU A 159 8.91 20.39 -0.94
N PHE A 160 8.84 19.68 -2.06
CA PHE A 160 8.60 20.25 -3.38
C PHE A 160 7.28 21.04 -3.44
N ARG A 161 6.20 20.47 -2.88
CA ARG A 161 4.89 21.13 -2.83
C ARG A 161 4.91 22.38 -1.97
N THR A 162 5.52 22.31 -0.79
CA THR A 162 5.65 23.47 0.12
C THR A 162 6.41 24.61 -0.55
N LEU A 163 7.54 24.33 -1.19
CA LEU A 163 8.32 25.33 -1.92
C LEU A 163 7.54 25.95 -3.09
N THR A 164 6.77 25.14 -3.82
CA THR A 164 5.93 25.62 -4.93
C THR A 164 4.83 26.57 -4.45
N LEU A 165 4.21 26.28 -3.31
CA LEU A 165 3.19 27.15 -2.71
C LEU A 165 3.80 28.46 -2.21
N LEU A 166 4.96 28.41 -1.53
CA LEU A 166 5.66 29.62 -1.06
C LEU A 166 6.08 30.53 -2.22
N LYS A 167 6.51 29.97 -3.36
CA LYS A 167 6.84 30.73 -4.57
C LYS A 167 5.63 31.40 -5.20
N LYS A 168 4.43 30.82 -5.09
CA LYS A 168 3.18 31.40 -5.61
C LYS A 168 2.57 32.48 -4.71
N ALA A 169 2.96 32.52 -3.44
CA ALA A 169 2.47 33.48 -2.46
C ALA A 169 3.32 34.78 -2.41
N LYS A 170 4.50 34.79 -3.06
CA LYS A 170 5.33 35.97 -3.29
C LYS A 170 5.00 36.58 -4.65
#